data_AF-A0A1F5WAB5-F1
#
_entry.id   AF-A0A1F5WAB5-F1
#
_cell.length_a   1.000
_cell.length_b   1.000
_cell.length_c   1.000
_cell.angle_alpha   90.00
_cell.angle_beta   90.00
_cell.angle_gamma   90.00
#
_symmetry.space_group_name_H-M   'P 1'
#
loop_
_entity.id
_entity.type
_entity.pdbx_description
1 polymer ?
#
loop_
_entity_poly.entity_id
_entity_poly.type
_entity_poly.pdbx_seq_one_letter_code
_entity_poly.pdbx_strand_id
1 'polypeptide(L)'
;MDISRELAIQILEYLDTNKNFYFPFIVMNREYSEEDDDFVEIEPNEWKNIKLDDKYQTFQLWENLKNLDESTIEFMAKGFLEKINKKSLELQIFKLVRSYKNACQKKFPDNKKIVEFGMNEFICGKAEAYKDCLEIIKNYNLQSKSKTSLNKNSESITI
;
A
#
# COMPACT_ATOMS: atom_id res chain seq x y z
N MET A 1 3.22 -1.22 -16.47
CA MET A 1 3.92 -0.60 -15.31
C MET A 1 5.08 -1.50 -14.93
N ASP A 2 6.31 -1.02 -15.00
CA ASP A 2 7.48 -1.84 -14.64
C ASP A 2 7.48 -2.21 -13.15
N ILE A 3 7.81 -3.46 -12.87
CA ILE A 3 7.90 -4.01 -11.51
C ILE A 3 9.20 -4.79 -11.35
N SER A 4 9.68 -4.94 -10.11
CA SER A 4 10.86 -5.78 -9.86
C SER A 4 10.49 -7.26 -9.95
N ARG A 5 11.48 -8.10 -10.26
CA ARG A 5 11.35 -9.57 -10.26
C ARG A 5 10.83 -10.09 -8.92
N GLU A 6 11.29 -9.53 -7.79
CA GLU A 6 10.83 -9.93 -6.46
C GLU A 6 9.34 -9.63 -6.27
N LEU A 7 8.89 -8.46 -6.73
CA LEU A 7 7.47 -8.09 -6.65
C LEU A 7 6.63 -8.97 -7.58
N ALA A 8 7.12 -9.29 -8.79
CA ALA A 8 6.44 -10.21 -9.72
C ALA A 8 6.24 -11.59 -9.09
N ILE A 9 7.30 -12.16 -8.48
CA ILE A 9 7.23 -13.45 -7.78
C ILE A 9 6.23 -13.39 -6.62
N GLN A 10 6.25 -12.32 -5.80
CA GLN A 10 5.31 -12.16 -4.68
C GLN A 10 3.86 -12.12 -5.15
N ILE A 11 3.58 -11.41 -6.24
CA ILE A 11 2.24 -11.35 -6.83
C ILE A 11 1.83 -12.74 -7.31
N LEU A 12 2.64 -13.39 -8.15
CA LEU A 12 2.32 -14.71 -8.72
C LEU A 12 2.12 -15.78 -7.63
N GLU A 13 2.98 -15.81 -6.61
CA GLU A 13 2.86 -16.73 -5.46
C GLU A 13 1.56 -16.49 -4.67
N TYR A 14 1.16 -15.22 -4.46
CA TYR A 14 -0.09 -14.88 -3.81
C TYR A 14 -1.31 -15.31 -4.65
N LEU A 15 -1.28 -15.07 -5.96
CA LEU A 15 -2.37 -15.46 -6.87
C LEU A 15 -2.47 -16.98 -7.01
N ASP A 16 -1.35 -17.70 -6.95
CA ASP A 16 -1.35 -19.16 -6.99
C ASP A 16 -2.01 -19.76 -5.75
N THR A 17 -1.76 -19.17 -4.57
CA THR A 17 -2.33 -19.62 -3.30
C THR A 17 -3.76 -19.13 -3.06
N ASN A 18 -4.17 -18.02 -3.69
CA ASN A 18 -5.48 -17.39 -3.50
C ASN A 18 -6.29 -17.36 -4.81
N LYS A 19 -6.66 -18.53 -5.35
CA LYS A 19 -7.35 -18.68 -6.65
C LYS A 19 -8.66 -17.87 -6.80
N ASN A 20 -9.32 -17.54 -5.68
CA ASN A 20 -10.57 -16.78 -5.68
C ASN A 20 -10.35 -15.26 -5.60
N PHE A 21 -9.11 -14.79 -5.49
CA PHE A 21 -8.79 -13.37 -5.42
C PHE A 21 -8.71 -12.78 -6.83
N TYR A 22 -9.55 -11.79 -7.12
CA TYR A 22 -9.45 -11.04 -8.36
C TYR A 22 -8.33 -10.01 -8.29
N PHE A 23 -7.40 -10.09 -9.24
CA PHE A 23 -6.30 -9.14 -9.39
C PHE A 23 -6.47 -8.37 -10.71
N PRO A 24 -6.61 -7.03 -10.69
CA PRO A 24 -6.94 -6.22 -11.87
C PRO A 24 -5.78 -6.03 -12.85
N PHE A 25 -4.70 -6.80 -12.72
CA PHE A 25 -3.52 -6.73 -13.58
C PHE A 25 -3.04 -8.13 -13.96
N ILE A 26 -2.34 -8.21 -15.08
CA ILE A 26 -1.60 -9.40 -15.52
C ILE A 26 -0.10 -9.12 -15.34
N VAL A 27 0.64 -10.15 -14.90
CA VAL A 27 2.10 -10.11 -14.85
C VAL A 27 2.63 -10.54 -16.21
N MET A 28 3.38 -9.66 -16.85
CA MET A 28 4.03 -9.91 -18.13
C MET A 28 5.54 -10.02 -17.94
N ASN A 29 6.20 -10.92 -18.69
CA ASN A 29 7.66 -11.00 -18.76
C ASN A 29 8.14 -10.95 -20.21
N ARG A 30 9.29 -10.32 -20.45
CA ARG A 30 9.86 -10.18 -21.78
C ARG A 30 10.72 -11.36 -22.21
N GLU A 31 11.41 -12.00 -21.27
CA GLU A 31 12.35 -13.10 -21.54
C GLU A 31 11.70 -14.49 -21.42
N TYR A 32 10.40 -14.60 -21.70
CA TYR A 32 9.66 -15.83 -21.43
C TYR A 32 10.15 -16.99 -22.31
N SER A 33 10.39 -16.71 -23.60
CA SER A 33 11.04 -17.61 -24.54
C SER A 33 11.98 -16.86 -25.49
N GLU A 34 12.94 -17.57 -26.09
CA GLU A 34 13.85 -17.00 -27.12
C GLU A 34 13.14 -16.70 -28.45
N GLU A 35 11.92 -17.22 -28.64
CA GLU A 35 11.11 -17.04 -29.85
C GLU A 35 10.15 -15.84 -29.73
N ASP A 36 9.93 -15.34 -28.51
CA ASP A 36 9.02 -14.24 -28.25
C ASP A 36 9.79 -12.90 -28.25
N ASP A 37 9.50 -12.05 -29.24
CA ASP A 37 10.08 -10.71 -29.35
C ASP A 37 9.39 -9.67 -28.43
N ASP A 38 8.28 -10.05 -27.77
CA ASP A 38 7.42 -9.17 -26.96
C ASP A 38 7.09 -9.79 -25.59
N PHE A 39 6.41 -9.01 -24.75
CA PHE A 39 5.96 -9.42 -23.43
C PHE A 39 4.91 -10.55 -23.49
N VAL A 40 5.13 -11.59 -22.68
CA VAL A 40 4.25 -12.75 -22.53
C VAL A 40 3.60 -12.76 -21.14
N GLU A 41 2.32 -13.10 -21.10
CA GLU A 41 1.56 -13.28 -19.86
C GLU A 41 2.09 -14.49 -19.08
N ILE A 42 2.29 -14.29 -17.77
CA ILE A 42 2.74 -15.32 -16.85
C ILE A 42 1.58 -15.80 -16.00
N GLU A 43 1.37 -17.11 -16.00
CA GLU A 43 0.37 -17.73 -15.14
C GLU A 43 0.86 -17.81 -13.68
N PRO A 44 -0.03 -17.60 -12.69
CA PRO A 44 0.36 -17.64 -11.28
C PRO A 44 1.15 -18.87 -10.86
N ASN A 45 0.82 -20.05 -11.38
CA ASN A 45 1.47 -21.33 -11.03
C ASN A 45 2.92 -21.45 -11.52
N GLU A 46 3.38 -20.56 -12.40
CA GLU A 46 4.75 -20.55 -12.94
C GLU A 46 5.76 -19.84 -12.02
N TRP A 47 5.30 -19.27 -10.90
CA TRP A 47 6.14 -18.50 -9.97
C TRP A 47 7.41 -19.23 -9.50
N LYS A 48 7.35 -20.56 -9.35
CA LYS A 48 8.51 -21.38 -8.93
C LYS A 48 9.60 -21.39 -9.99
N ASN A 49 9.22 -21.52 -11.25
CA ASN A 49 10.16 -21.55 -12.37
C ASN A 49 10.86 -20.19 -12.48
N ILE A 50 10.09 -19.11 -12.40
CA ILE A 50 10.61 -17.74 -12.42
C ILE A 50 11.54 -17.46 -11.25
N LYS A 51 11.24 -18.00 -10.07
CA LYS A 51 12.08 -17.83 -8.88
C LYS A 51 13.43 -18.57 -9.01
N LEU A 52 13.42 -19.75 -9.62
CA LEU A 52 14.60 -20.62 -9.74
C LEU A 52 15.49 -20.24 -10.92
N ASP A 53 14.91 -19.78 -12.03
CA ASP A 53 15.63 -19.41 -13.24
C ASP A 53 15.87 -17.90 -13.28
N ASP A 54 17.12 -17.51 -13.49
CA ASP A 54 17.56 -16.12 -13.53
C ASP A 54 17.46 -15.50 -14.93
N LYS A 55 16.99 -16.23 -15.95
CA LYS A 55 16.73 -15.63 -17.26
C LYS A 55 15.60 -14.59 -17.24
N TYR A 56 14.62 -14.76 -16.34
CA TYR A 56 13.45 -13.89 -16.24
C TYR A 56 13.79 -12.62 -15.47
N GLN A 57 13.95 -11.48 -16.16
CA GLN A 57 14.47 -10.25 -15.57
C GLN A 57 13.52 -9.05 -15.72
N THR A 58 12.88 -8.90 -16.87
CA THR A 58 12.06 -7.72 -17.18
C THR A 58 10.58 -8.04 -16.98
N PHE A 59 9.95 -7.35 -16.03
CA PHE A 59 8.53 -7.58 -15.69
C PHE A 59 7.70 -6.31 -15.77
N GLN A 60 6.47 -6.47 -16.25
CA GLN A 60 5.47 -5.41 -16.26
C GLN A 60 4.12 -5.89 -15.73
N LEU A 61 3.38 -4.99 -15.08
CA LEU A 61 1.95 -5.14 -14.85
C LEU A 61 1.17 -4.46 -15.96
N TRP A 62 0.31 -5.23 -16.63
CA TRP A 62 -0.63 -4.75 -17.64
C TRP A 62 -2.04 -4.80 -17.08
N GLU A 63 -2.87 -3.81 -17.40
CA GLU A 63 -4.23 -3.72 -16.88
C GLU A 63 -5.11 -4.85 -17.42
N ASN A 64 -5.80 -5.57 -16.53
CA ASN A 64 -6.80 -6.56 -16.87
C ASN A 64 -8.15 -6.10 -16.32
N LEU A 65 -8.75 -5.11 -16.98
CA LEU A 65 -10.02 -4.50 -16.57
C LEU A 65 -11.25 -5.23 -17.13
N LYS A 66 -11.05 -6.29 -17.92
CA LYS A 66 -12.15 -6.94 -18.65
C LYS A 66 -13.05 -7.80 -17.75
N ASN A 67 -12.57 -8.22 -16.58
CA ASN A 67 -13.27 -9.19 -15.71
C ASN A 67 -13.46 -8.70 -14.27
N LEU A 68 -13.59 -7.39 -14.05
CA LEU A 68 -13.70 -6.82 -12.70
C LEU A 68 -14.89 -7.42 -11.93
N ASP A 69 -14.61 -8.11 -10.82
CA ASP A 69 -15.66 -8.56 -9.92
C ASP A 69 -16.24 -7.38 -9.11
N GLU A 70 -17.46 -7.57 -8.60
CA GLU A 70 -18.19 -6.53 -7.88
C GLU A 70 -17.42 -6.01 -6.66
N SER A 71 -16.73 -6.90 -5.94
CA SER A 71 -15.95 -6.54 -4.75
C SER A 71 -14.76 -5.64 -5.09
N THR A 72 -14.10 -5.90 -6.21
CA THR A 72 -12.96 -5.13 -6.73
C THR A 72 -13.42 -3.78 -7.22
N ILE A 73 -14.54 -3.72 -7.93
CA ILE A 73 -15.18 -2.46 -8.32
C ILE A 73 -15.49 -1.63 -7.08
N GLU A 74 -16.02 -2.25 -6.02
CA GLU A 74 -16.32 -1.58 -4.77
C GLU A 74 -15.05 -1.03 -4.09
N PHE A 75 -13.97 -1.82 -4.01
CA PHE A 75 -12.69 -1.39 -3.44
C PHE A 75 -12.04 -0.25 -4.24
N MET A 76 -12.04 -0.36 -5.57
CA MET A 76 -11.56 0.71 -6.46
C MET A 76 -12.40 1.97 -6.27
N ALA A 77 -13.73 1.85 -6.29
CA ALA A 77 -14.65 2.97 -6.08
C ALA A 77 -14.42 3.64 -4.71
N LYS A 78 -14.20 2.88 -3.64
CA LYS A 78 -13.83 3.41 -2.31
C LYS A 78 -12.57 4.26 -2.39
N GLY A 79 -11.50 3.75 -2.99
CA GLY A 79 -10.25 4.51 -3.16
C GLY A 79 -10.42 5.79 -3.99
N PHE A 80 -11.18 5.73 -5.08
CA PHE A 80 -11.49 6.91 -5.90
C PHE A 80 -12.34 7.94 -5.14
N LEU A 81 -13.39 7.51 -4.46
CA LEU A 81 -14.27 8.37 -3.66
C LEU A 81 -13.50 9.04 -2.51
N GLU A 82 -12.58 8.33 -1.86
CA GLU A 82 -11.70 8.92 -0.85
C GLU A 82 -10.81 10.01 -1.42
N LYS A 83 -10.22 9.77 -2.60
CA LYS A 83 -9.37 10.75 -3.31
C LYS A 83 -10.16 11.98 -3.75
N ILE A 84 -11.35 11.80 -4.30
CA ILE A 84 -12.25 12.89 -4.74
C ILE A 84 -12.72 13.71 -3.53
N ASN A 85 -13.24 13.03 -2.51
CA ASN A 85 -13.83 13.70 -1.35
C ASN A 85 -12.77 14.23 -0.36
N LYS A 86 -11.48 13.95 -0.61
CA LYS A 86 -10.36 14.20 0.33
C LYS A 86 -10.65 13.65 1.73
N LYS A 87 -11.47 12.61 1.85
CA LYS A 87 -11.88 11.98 3.13
C LYS A 87 -10.98 10.79 3.48
N SER A 88 -9.68 10.90 3.19
CA SER A 88 -8.73 9.83 3.46
C SER A 88 -8.75 9.44 4.94
N LEU A 89 -8.50 8.16 5.22
CA LEU A 89 -8.31 7.66 6.59
C LEU A 89 -7.28 8.51 7.35
N GLU A 90 -6.21 8.93 6.68
CA GLU A 90 -5.20 9.84 7.25
C GLU A 90 -5.82 11.16 7.74
N LEU A 91 -6.72 11.78 6.94
CA LEU A 91 -7.40 13.01 7.36
C LEU A 91 -8.33 12.76 8.56
N GLN A 92 -8.98 11.59 8.62
CA GLN A 92 -9.85 11.24 9.74
C GLN A 92 -9.04 11.04 11.03
N ILE A 93 -7.93 10.29 10.96
CA ILE A 93 -6.99 10.11 12.08
C ILE A 93 -6.43 11.46 12.52
N PHE A 94 -6.03 12.32 11.58
CA PHE A 94 -5.55 13.67 11.88
C PHE A 94 -6.60 14.51 12.62
N LYS A 95 -7.88 14.45 12.20
CA LYS A 95 -8.99 15.13 12.90
C LYS A 95 -9.17 14.60 14.31
N LEU A 96 -9.06 13.29 14.52
CA LEU A 96 -9.10 12.67 15.86
C LEU A 96 -7.96 13.17 16.74
N VAL A 97 -6.70 13.16 16.25
CA VAL A 97 -5.55 13.72 16.98
C VAL A 97 -5.82 15.16 17.41
N ARG A 98 -6.33 16.02 16.50
CA ARG A 98 -6.62 17.42 16.82
C ARG A 98 -7.73 17.54 17.87
N SER A 99 -8.80 16.76 17.75
CA SER A 99 -9.91 16.77 18.69
C SER A 99 -9.47 16.36 20.10
N TYR A 100 -8.75 15.24 20.23
CA TYR A 100 -8.25 14.78 21.53
C TYR A 100 -7.17 15.70 22.12
N LYS A 101 -6.28 16.29 21.30
CA LYS A 101 -5.32 17.30 21.77
C LYS A 101 -5.99 18.56 22.31
N ASN A 102 -7.09 18.99 21.69
CA ASN A 102 -7.85 20.16 22.16
C ASN A 102 -8.62 19.85 23.45
N ALA A 103 -9.09 18.61 23.61
CA ALA A 103 -9.77 18.16 24.82
C ALA A 103 -8.79 17.86 25.98
N CYS A 104 -7.55 17.50 25.67
CA CYS A 104 -6.49 17.26 26.64
C CYS A 104 -6.10 18.57 27.35
N GLN A 105 -6.33 18.62 28.66
CA GLN A 105 -5.98 19.77 29.48
C GLN A 105 -4.55 19.62 29.98
N LYS A 106 -3.66 20.54 29.59
CA LYS A 106 -2.22 20.51 29.93
C LYS A 106 -1.89 20.83 31.39
N LYS A 107 -2.82 21.45 32.13
CA LYS A 107 -2.68 21.78 33.54
C LYS A 107 -3.96 21.38 34.25
N PHE A 108 -3.90 20.29 35.01
CA PHE A 108 -4.96 19.90 35.92
C PHE A 108 -4.66 20.50 37.31
N PRO A 109 -5.51 21.40 37.82
CA PRO A 109 -5.39 21.87 39.18
C PRO A 109 -5.98 20.81 40.12
N ASP A 110 -5.14 20.34 41.05
CA ASP A 110 -5.41 19.37 42.11
C ASP A 110 -5.64 17.88 41.73
N ASN A 111 -4.73 17.06 42.24
CA ASN A 111 -4.77 15.60 42.32
C ASN A 111 -5.90 15.03 43.21
N LYS A 112 -6.75 15.90 43.80
CA LYS A 112 -7.88 15.50 44.67
C LYS A 112 -9.09 14.99 43.90
N LYS A 113 -9.13 15.18 42.58
CA LYS A 113 -10.20 14.70 41.70
C LYS A 113 -9.73 13.58 40.77
N ILE A 114 -9.45 12.43 41.36
CA ILE A 114 -8.83 11.26 40.70
C ILE A 114 -9.57 10.83 39.43
N VAL A 115 -10.91 10.86 39.42
CA VAL A 115 -11.72 10.47 38.25
C VAL A 115 -11.53 11.45 37.09
N GLU A 116 -11.55 12.76 37.37
CA GLU A 116 -11.35 13.79 36.35
C GLU A 116 -9.91 13.75 35.81
N PHE A 117 -8.93 13.54 36.69
CA PHE A 117 -7.53 13.32 36.30
C PHE A 117 -7.37 12.10 35.40
N GLY A 118 -7.93 10.95 35.79
CA GLY A 118 -7.86 9.71 35.00
C GLY A 118 -8.52 9.85 33.62
N MET A 119 -9.63 10.58 33.52
CA MET A 119 -10.26 10.87 32.23
C MET A 119 -9.41 11.77 31.35
N ASN A 120 -8.72 12.76 31.94
CA ASN A 120 -7.78 13.58 31.18
C ASN A 120 -6.59 12.77 30.65
N GLU A 121 -5.97 11.94 31.49
CA GLU A 121 -4.89 11.04 31.08
C GLU A 121 -5.34 10.12 29.94
N PHE A 122 -6.54 9.55 30.03
CA PHE A 122 -7.11 8.74 28.95
C PHE A 122 -7.26 9.53 27.64
N ILE A 123 -7.81 10.75 27.70
CA ILE A 123 -8.01 11.62 26.53
C ILE A 123 -6.66 11.99 25.90
N CYS A 124 -5.68 12.38 26.72
CA CYS A 124 -4.33 12.72 26.27
C CYS A 124 -3.64 11.50 25.64
N GLY A 125 -3.72 10.32 26.28
CA GLY A 125 -3.17 9.07 25.75
C GLY A 125 -3.80 8.66 24.42
N LYS A 126 -5.11 8.89 24.21
CA LYS A 126 -5.75 8.70 22.90
C LYS A 126 -5.18 9.63 21.84
N ALA A 127 -4.90 10.89 22.19
CA ALA A 127 -4.29 11.85 21.27
C ALA A 127 -2.91 11.39 20.80
N GLU A 128 -2.11 10.81 21.71
CA GLU A 128 -0.78 10.25 21.42
C GLU A 128 -0.88 9.00 20.56
N ALA A 129 -1.73 8.03 20.93
CA ALA A 129 -1.90 6.80 20.15
C ALA A 129 -2.31 7.10 18.69
N TYR A 130 -3.26 8.02 18.45
CA TYR A 130 -3.63 8.38 17.08
C TYR A 130 -2.51 9.14 16.34
N LYS A 131 -1.67 9.89 17.06
CA LYS A 131 -0.51 10.57 16.47
C LYS A 131 0.50 9.53 15.99
N ASP A 132 0.75 8.49 16.79
CA ASP A 132 1.65 7.40 16.43
C ASP A 132 1.14 6.64 15.20
N CYS A 133 -0.17 6.35 15.15
CA CYS A 133 -0.80 5.78 13.94
C CYS A 133 -0.58 6.65 12.70
N LEU A 134 -0.73 7.98 12.83
CA LEU A 134 -0.52 8.92 11.73
C LEU A 134 0.94 8.89 11.25
N GLU A 135 1.89 8.78 12.17
CA GLU A 135 3.32 8.71 11.86
C GLU A 135 3.68 7.40 11.13
N ILE A 136 3.12 6.27 11.58
CA ILE A 136 3.28 4.98 10.91
C ILE A 136 2.74 5.05 9.46
N ILE A 137 1.53 5.58 9.27
CA ILE A 137 0.93 5.73 7.93
C ILE A 137 1.81 6.60 7.03
N LYS A 138 2.32 7.72 7.54
CA LYS A 138 3.22 8.60 6.78
C LYS A 138 4.52 7.92 6.40
N ASN A 139 5.15 7.20 7.33
CA ASN A 139 6.39 6.49 7.07
C ASN A 139 6.20 5.39 6.02
N TYR A 140 5.09 4.65 6.08
CA TYR A 140 4.74 3.66 5.06
C TYR A 140 4.56 4.31 3.68
N ASN A 141 3.86 5.45 3.61
CA ASN A 141 3.64 6.21 2.37
C ASN A 141 4.92 6.89 1.83
N LEU A 142 5.91 7.19 2.67
CA LEU A 142 7.21 7.72 2.24
C LEU A 142 8.11 6.62 1.69
N GLN A 143 8.13 5.45 2.33
CA GLN A 143 8.86 4.28 1.85
C GLN A 143 8.34 3.79 0.49
N SER A 144 7.03 3.89 0.25
CA SER A 144 6.46 3.55 -1.06
C SER A 144 6.88 4.53 -2.16
N LYS A 145 6.97 5.83 -1.85
CA LYS A 145 7.43 6.88 -2.79
C LYS A 145 8.94 6.84 -3.07
N SER A 146 9.77 6.57 -2.06
CA SER A 146 11.23 6.49 -2.25
C SER A 146 11.63 5.32 -3.14
N LYS A 147 10.89 4.20 -3.09
CA LYS A 147 11.05 3.07 -4.02
C LYS A 147 10.67 3.45 -5.46
N THR A 148 9.67 4.33 -5.64
CA THR A 148 9.28 4.80 -6.98
C THR A 148 10.24 5.83 -7.57
N SER A 149 10.91 6.65 -6.74
CA SER A 149 11.88 7.66 -7.22
C SER A 149 13.30 7.11 -7.44
N LEU A 150 13.70 6.03 -6.75
CA LEU A 150 14.95 5.33 -7.04
C LEU A 150 14.91 4.66 -8.43
N ASN A 151 13.79 4.06 -8.82
CA ASN A 151 13.64 3.45 -10.16
C ASN A 151 13.66 4.47 -11.31
N LYS A 152 13.30 5.74 -11.07
CA LYS A 152 13.36 6.79 -12.12
C LYS A 152 14.75 7.37 -12.33
N ASN A 153 15.62 7.31 -11.32
CA ASN A 153 16.98 7.85 -11.42
C ASN A 153 17.99 6.83 -11.99
N SER A 154 17.65 5.54 -12.04
CA SER A 154 18.42 4.52 -12.76
C SER A 154 18.22 4.57 -14.29
N GLU A 155 17.20 5.26 -14.80
CA GLU A 155 16.94 5.42 -16.24
C GLU A 155 17.65 6.65 -16.87
N SER A 156 18.46 7.40 -16.09
CA SER A 156 19.11 8.64 -16.57
C SER A 156 20.64 8.56 -16.69
N ILE A 157 21.25 7.38 -16.54
CA ILE A 157 22.69 7.21 -16.75
C ILE A 157 22.90 6.05 -17.72
N THR A 158 22.77 6.34 -19.00
CA THR A 158 23.58 5.69 -20.03
C THR A 158 23.84 6.74 -21.11
N ILE A 159 25.12 7.07 -21.25
CA ILE A 159 25.69 7.96 -22.28
C ILE A 159 25.59 7.28 -23.64
#